data_AF-A0AAJ1N9D7-F1
#
_entry.id   AF-A0AAJ1N9D7-F1
#
_cell.length_a   1.000
_cell.length_b   1.000
_cell.length_c   1.000
_cell.angle_alpha   90.00
_cell.angle_beta   90.00
_cell.angle_gamma   90.00
#
_symmetry.space_group_name_H-M   'P 1'
#
loop_
_entity.id
_entity.type
_entity.pdbx_description
1 polymer ?
#
loop_
_entity_poly.entity_id
_entity_poly.type
_entity_poly.pdbx_seq_one_letter_code
_entity_poly.pdbx_strand_id
1 'polypeptide(L)' 'MQICGGIRSHNVEKLQKMIKVSNIHSACRVFQQDRSDEKANVLNYSNAYDKVSKEEVQRMHAILKPHI' A
#
# COMPACT_ATOMS: atom_id res chain seq x y z
N MET A 1 -3.51 -8.00 19.24
CA MET A 1 -4.44 -7.08 18.54
C MET A 1 -3.72 -6.51 17.32
N GLN A 2 -4.32 -6.63 16.13
CA GLN A 2 -3.75 -6.19 14.85
C GLN A 2 -4.76 -5.25 14.17
N ILE A 3 -4.31 -4.13 13.63
CA ILE A 3 -5.17 -3.20 12.89
C ILE A 3 -5.08 -3.54 11.40
N CYS A 4 -6.24 -3.62 10.75
CA CYS A 4 -6.40 -3.92 9.33
C CYS A 4 -7.31 -2.87 8.67
N GLY A 5 -7.16 -2.68 7.36
CA GLY A 5 -8.03 -1.81 6.55
C GLY A 5 -7.49 -0.40 6.36
N GLY A 6 -7.26 0.00 5.10
CA GLY A 6 -6.90 1.38 4.73
C GLY A 6 -5.55 1.93 5.23
N ILE A 7 -4.74 1.11 5.93
CA ILE A 7 -3.45 1.57 6.47
C ILE A 7 -2.44 1.76 5.34
N ARG A 8 -1.75 2.90 5.32
CA ARG A 8 -0.77 3.33 4.32
C ARG A 8 0.33 4.15 4.98
N SER A 9 1.42 4.44 4.28
CA SER A 9 2.54 5.19 4.84
C SER A 9 2.13 6.55 5.41
N HIS A 10 1.14 7.22 4.82
CA HIS A 10 0.71 8.55 5.27
C HIS A 10 -0.11 8.56 6.59
N ASN A 11 -0.67 7.42 7.02
CA ASN A 11 -1.50 7.36 8.24
C ASN A 11 -0.99 6.37 9.30
N VAL A 12 -0.03 5.53 8.95
CA VAL A 12 0.44 4.42 9.79
C VAL A 12 0.93 4.87 11.17
N GLU A 13 1.72 5.95 11.23
CA GLU A 13 2.29 6.45 12.48
C GLU A 13 1.19 6.95 13.44
N LYS A 14 0.24 7.72 12.89
CA LYS A 14 -0.89 8.25 13.66
C LYS A 14 -1.73 7.11 14.24
N LEU A 15 -2.05 6.10 13.43
CA LEU A 15 -2.84 4.94 13.86
C LEU A 15 -2.10 4.10 14.90
N GLN A 16 -0.79 3.89 14.74
CA GLN A 16 0.02 3.17 15.72
C GLN A 16 0.02 3.86 17.09
N LYS A 17 0.21 5.19 17.12
CA LYS A 17 0.20 5.99 18.34
C LYS A 17 -1.17 6.02 19.02
N MET A 18 -2.24 6.21 18.24
CA MET A 18 -3.61 6.29 18.77
C MET A 18 -4.08 4.97 19.39
N ILE A 19 -3.81 3.85 18.72
CA ILE A 19 -4.37 2.54 19.08
C ILE A 19 -3.38 1.72 19.92
N LYS A 20 -2.13 2.19 20.07
CA LYS A 20 -1.06 1.59 20.88
C LYS A 20 -0.81 0.12 20.53
N VAL A 21 -0.73 -0.19 19.23
CA VAL A 21 -0.43 -1.55 18.76
C VAL A 21 1.05 -1.70 18.37
N SER A 22 1.57 -2.91 18.59
CA SER A 22 2.91 -3.29 18.19
C SER A 22 2.98 -3.81 16.74
N ASN A 23 1.86 -4.31 16.20
CA ASN A 23 1.80 -4.98 14.90
C ASN A 23 0.72 -4.36 14.00
N ILE A 24 1.06 -4.15 12.72
CA ILE A 24 0.22 -3.48 11.73
C ILE A 24 0.10 -4.36 10.48
N HIS A 25 -1.13 -4.52 9.96
CA HIS A 25 -1.36 -5.14 8.66
C HIS A 25 -1.61 -4.05 7.60
N SER A 26 -0.84 -4.05 6.52
CA SER A 26 -1.16 -3.27 5.32
C SER A 26 -0.95 -4.09 4.06
N ALA A 27 -1.87 -3.92 3.10
CA ALA A 27 -1.77 -4.57 1.79
C ALA A 27 -0.69 -3.93 0.89
N CYS A 28 -0.33 -2.64 1.13
CA CYS A 28 0.64 -1.88 0.34
C CYS A 28 0.44 -1.98 -1.19
N ARG A 29 -0.80 -2.12 -1.66
CA ARG A 29 -1.14 -2.26 -3.08
C ARG A 29 -1.25 -0.91 -3.79
N VAL A 30 -0.83 -0.90 -5.04
CA VAL A 30 -1.03 0.17 -6.01
C VAL A 30 -1.68 -0.41 -7.27
N PHE A 31 -2.46 0.42 -7.96
CA PHE A 31 -2.97 0.08 -9.29
C PHE A 31 -1.87 0.32 -10.32
N GLN A 32 -1.55 -0.70 -11.09
CA GLN A 32 -0.65 -0.60 -12.23
C GLN A 32 -1.44 -0.88 -13.51
N GLN A 33 -1.33 0.02 -14.48
CA GLN A 33 -1.84 -0.18 -15.83
C GLN A 33 -0.73 -0.82 -16.68
N ASP A 34 -1.06 -1.84 -17.47
CA ASP A 34 -0.09 -2.44 -18.39
C ASP A 34 0.15 -1.49 -19.57
N ARG A 35 1.42 -1.30 -19.96
CA ARG A 35 1.81 -0.34 -21.02
C ARG A 35 1.43 -0.81 -22.43
N SER A 36 0.89 -2.02 -22.60
CA SER A 36 0.47 -2.61 -23.88
C SER A 36 -0.86 -2.05 -24.43
N ASP A 37 -1.23 -0.84 -24.02
CA ASP A 37 -2.55 -0.19 -24.07
C ASP A 37 -3.12 0.15 -25.47
N GLU A 38 -2.39 -0.07 -26.56
CA GLU A 38 -2.95 0.20 -27.90
C GLU A 38 -4.12 -0.74 -28.22
N LYS A 39 -4.08 -2.00 -27.78
CA LYS A 39 -5.16 -2.98 -28.06
C LYS A 39 -6.25 -3.02 -26.99
N ALA A 40 -5.97 -2.61 -25.76
CA ALA A 40 -6.91 -2.68 -24.64
C ALA A 40 -7.95 -1.53 -24.67
N ASN A 41 -7.52 -0.31 -25.03
CA ASN A 41 -8.40 0.85 -25.17
C ASN A 41 -9.43 0.69 -26.29
N VAL A 42 -9.07 0.00 -27.38
CA VAL A 42 -9.98 -0.28 -28.51
C VAL A 42 -11.10 -1.25 -28.13
N LEU A 43 -10.89 -2.07 -27.10
CA LEU A 43 -11.85 -3.08 -26.63
C LEU A 43 -12.54 -2.69 -25.32
N ASN A 44 -12.37 -1.46 -24.83
CA ASN A 44 -12.86 -0.98 -23.52
C ASN A 44 -12.43 -1.86 -22.33
N TYR A 45 -11.32 -2.60 -22.44
CA TYR A 45 -10.79 -3.34 -21.31
C TYR A 45 -9.86 -2.44 -20.49
N SER A 46 -10.20 -2.23 -19.22
CA SER A 46 -9.25 -1.71 -18.24
C SER A 46 -8.35 -2.87 -17.80
N ASN A 47 -7.11 -2.91 -18.30
CA ASN A 47 -6.08 -3.88 -17.93
C ASN A 47 -5.34 -3.49 -16.63
N ALA A 48 -5.97 -2.68 -15.78
CA ALA A 48 -5.39 -2.30 -14.51
C ALA A 48 -5.41 -3.48 -13.53
N TYR A 49 -4.28 -3.73 -12.86
CA TYR A 49 -4.17 -4.79 -11.87
C TYR A 49 -3.55 -4.28 -10.57
N ASP A 50 -3.91 -4.97 -9.49
CA ASP A 50 -3.34 -4.77 -8.17
C ASP A 50 -1.90 -5.31 -8.13
N LYS A 51 -0.96 -4.48 -7.67
CA LYS A 51 0.41 -4.92 -7.38
C LYS A 51 0.85 -4.41 -6.02
N VAL A 52 1.57 -5.24 -5.26
CA VAL A 52 2.25 -4.78 -4.04
C VAL A 52 3.38 -3.82 -4.44
N SER A 53 3.35 -2.59 -3.94
CA SER A 53 4.41 -1.60 -4.15
C SER A 53 5.53 -1.81 -3.14
N LYS A 54 6.73 -2.10 -3.65
CA LYS A 54 7.94 -2.22 -2.83
C LYS A 54 8.27 -0.89 -2.16
N GLU A 55 8.04 0.21 -2.85
CA GLU A 55 8.29 1.57 -2.37
C GLU A 55 7.36 1.90 -1.18
N GLU A 56 6.09 1.53 -1.26
CA GLU A 56 5.14 1.72 -0.16
C GLU A 56 5.51 0.87 1.06
N VAL A 57 5.92 -0.38 0.85
CA VAL A 57 6.43 -1.25 1.92
C VAL A 57 7.66 -0.63 2.58
N GLN A 58 8.61 -0.12 1.80
CA GLN A 58 9.82 0.52 2.32
C GLN A 58 9.51 1.79 3.12
N ARG A 59 8.60 2.65 2.64
CA ARG A 59 8.15 3.83 3.39
C ARG A 59 7.50 3.45 4.71
N MET A 60 6.57 2.49 4.69
CA MET A 60 5.95 1.98 5.92
C MET A 60 6.98 1.43 6.90
N HIS A 61 7.95 0.65 6.41
CA HIS A 61 9.00 0.10 7.26
C HIS A 61 9.91 1.18 7.86
N ALA A 62 10.24 2.23 7.09
CA ALA A 62 11.05 3.35 7.58
C ALA A 62 10.34 4.14 8.70
N ILE A 63 9.03 4.38 8.56
CA ILE A 63 8.22 5.09 9.56
C ILE A 63 8.09 4.27 10.85
N LEU A 64 7.92 2.95 10.71
CA LEU A 64 7.72 2.04 11.85
C LEU A 64 9.03 1.58 12.51
N LYS A 65 10.18 1.86 11.90
CA LYS A 65 11.47 1.50 12.49
C LYS A 65 11.70 2.33 13.77
N PRO A 66 11.90 1.70 14.93
CA PRO A 66 12.32 2.43 16.12
C PRO A 66 13.67 3.10 15.84
N HIS A 67 13.79 4.39 16.16
CA HIS A 67 15.08 5.07 16.22
C HIS A 67 15.79 4.52 17.46
N ILE A 68 16.69 3.55 17.24
CA ILE A 68 17.60 3.01 18.27
C ILE A 68 18.87 3.84 18.21
#